data_AF-A0A929C8N9-F1
#
_entry.id   AF-A0A929C8N9-F1
#
_cell.length_a   1.000
_cell.length_b   1.000
_cell.length_c   1.000
_cell.angle_alpha   90.00
_cell.angle_beta   90.00
_cell.angle_gamma   90.00
#
_symmetry.space_group_name_H-M   'P 1'
#
loop_
_entity.id
_entity.type
_entity.pdbx_description
1 polymer ?
#
loop_
_entity_poly.entity_id
_entity_poly.type
_entity_poly.pdbx_seq_one_letter_code
_entity_poly.pdbx_strand_id
1 'polypeptide(L)'
;MKTERIILGIDPGTNIMGYGLISCKGKNIELISMGILKLGKYSNHPLKLKKIFERTLNLIKEYKPDELAIEAPFFGKNIQSMLKLGRAQGV
;
A
#
# COMPACT_ATOMS: atom_id res chain seq x y z
N MET A 1 15.13 14.64 20.40
CA MET A 1 14.79 15.11 19.03
C MET A 1 13.61 14.29 18.54
N LYS A 2 12.62 14.88 17.85
CA LYS A 2 11.52 14.08 17.30
C LYS A 2 12.04 13.26 16.13
N THR A 3 11.87 11.94 16.20
CA THR A 3 12.17 11.02 15.11
C THR A 3 11.27 11.32 13.92
N GLU A 4 11.87 11.33 12.74
CA GLU A 4 11.15 11.41 11.47
C GLU A 4 10.56 10.02 11.18
N ARG A 5 9.29 9.99 10.72
CA ARG A 5 8.59 8.75 10.33
C ARG A 5 8.08 8.87 8.91
N ILE A 6 8.27 7.83 8.12
CA ILE A 6 7.72 7.71 6.78
C ILE A 6 6.50 6.79 6.82
N ILE A 7 5.36 7.30 6.37
CA ILE A 7 4.09 6.56 6.36
C ILE A 7 3.66 6.33 4.91
N LEU A 8 3.41 5.08 4.55
CA LEU A 8 2.80 4.69 3.27
C LEU A 8 1.30 4.49 3.47
N GLY A 9 0.48 5.26 2.75
CA GLY A 9 -0.97 5.08 2.66
C GLY A 9 -1.36 4.39 1.36
N ILE A 10 -2.30 3.44 1.44
CA ILE A 10 -2.88 2.73 0.29
C ILE A 10 -4.41 2.77 0.36
N ASP A 11 -5.03 3.20 -0.73
CA ASP A 11 -6.48 3.10 -0.98
C ASP A 11 -6.73 2.13 -2.14
N PRO A 12 -7.16 0.88 -1.86
CA PRO A 12 -7.41 -0.13 -2.87
C PRO A 12 -8.81 -0.02 -3.47
N GLY A 13 -8.91 0.45 -4.73
CA GLY A 13 -10.14 0.38 -5.52
C GLY A 13 -10.13 -0.72 -6.60
N THR A 14 -11.33 -1.07 -7.11
CA THR A 14 -11.52 -2.16 -8.10
C THR A 14 -10.80 -1.92 -9.43
N ASN A 15 -10.69 -0.66 -9.84
CA ASN A 15 -10.12 -0.26 -11.13
C ASN A 15 -8.90 0.65 -10.99
N ILE A 16 -8.75 1.32 -9.86
CA ILE A 16 -7.65 2.22 -9.55
C ILE A 16 -7.31 2.02 -8.09
N MET A 17 -6.03 1.85 -7.78
CA MET A 17 -5.52 1.91 -6.41
C MET A 17 -4.72 3.21 -6.26
N GLY A 18 -5.05 4.03 -5.27
CA GLY A 18 -4.27 5.19 -4.87
C GLY A 18 -3.19 4.80 -3.86
N TYR A 19 -2.05 5.50 -3.89
CA TYR A 19 -1.07 5.43 -2.82
C TYR A 19 -0.45 6.80 -2.57
N GLY A 20 -0.01 7.03 -1.34
CA GLY A 20 0.72 8.24 -0.94
C GLY A 20 1.76 7.92 0.11
N LEU A 21 2.88 8.65 0.09
CA LEU A 21 3.92 8.62 1.10
C LEU A 21 4.08 10.00 1.70
N ILE A 22 4.13 10.05 3.04
CA ILE A 22 4.35 11.28 3.79
C ILE A 22 5.51 11.10 4.76
N SER A 23 6.30 12.16 4.95
CA SER A 23 7.24 12.28 6.06
C SER A 23 6.56 13.06 7.19
N CYS A 24 6.66 12.53 8.40
CA CYS A 24 6.07 13.08 9.61
C CYS A 24 7.17 13.39 10.62
N LYS A 25 7.45 14.69 10.85
CA LYS A 25 8.39 15.17 11.87
C LYS A 25 7.65 15.99 12.92
N GLY A 26 7.09 15.30 13.91
CA GLY A 26 6.25 15.93 14.92
C GLY A 26 4.89 16.37 14.35
N LYS A 27 4.68 17.69 14.21
CA LYS A 27 3.46 18.25 13.61
C LYS A 27 3.66 18.63 12.13
N ASN A 28 4.89 18.58 11.63
CA ASN A 28 5.20 18.89 10.25
C ASN A 28 4.99 17.62 9.42
N ILE A 29 4.17 17.73 8.39
CA ILE A 29 3.85 16.66 7.45
C ILE A 29 4.24 17.15 6.06
N GLU A 30 5.04 16.36 5.36
CA GLU A 30 5.50 16.65 4.01
C GLU A 30 5.14 15.49 3.08
N LEU A 31 4.63 15.81 1.89
CA LEU A 31 4.36 14.80 0.86
C LEU A 31 5.67 14.39 0.19
N ILE A 32 5.99 13.10 0.25
CA ILE A 32 7.16 12.53 -0.42
C ILE A 32 6.79 12.15 -1.86
N SER A 33 5.69 11.42 -2.02
CA SER A 33 5.27 10.86 -3.31
C SER A 33 3.80 10.48 -3.26
N MET A 34 3.10 10.60 -4.38
CA MET A 34 1.73 10.10 -4.54
C MET A 34 1.55 9.58 -5.95
N GLY A 35 0.67 8.59 -6.12
CA GLY A 35 0.31 8.14 -7.45
C GLY A 35 -0.84 7.16 -7.46
N ILE A 36 -1.09 6.64 -8.66
CA ILE A 36 -2.16 5.68 -8.91
C ILE A 36 -1.63 4.45 -9.65
N LEU A 37 -2.22 3.31 -9.34
CA LEU A 37 -2.08 2.08 -10.10
C LEU A 37 -3.39 1.81 -10.84
N LYS A 38 -3.36 1.94 -12.18
CA LYS A 38 -4.51 1.61 -13.03
C LYS A 38 -4.64 0.08 -13.15
N LEU A 39 -5.69 -0.45 -12.53
CA LEU A 39 -6.02 -1.88 -12.51
C LEU A 39 -7.07 -2.28 -13.55
N GLY A 40 -7.83 -1.30 -14.10
CA GLY A 40 -8.90 -1.55 -15.07
C GLY A 40 -8.47 -2.25 -16.36
N LYS A 41 -7.18 -2.21 -16.70
CA LYS A 41 -6.60 -2.92 -17.86
C LYS A 41 -6.39 -4.43 -17.64
N TYR A 42 -6.53 -4.92 -16.41
CA TYR A 42 -6.34 -6.33 -16.08
C TYR A 42 -7.69 -7.03 -15.99
N SER A 43 -7.82 -8.14 -16.71
CA SER A 43 -9.07 -8.86 -16.93
C SER A 43 -9.53 -9.70 -15.74
N ASN A 44 -8.63 -10.19 -14.89
CA ASN A 44 -8.98 -11.06 -13.77
C ASN A 44 -8.51 -10.53 -12.41
N HIS A 45 -9.25 -10.92 -11.36
CA HIS A 45 -9.02 -10.48 -9.98
C HIS A 45 -7.65 -10.91 -9.41
N PRO A 46 -7.18 -12.16 -9.60
CA PRO A 46 -5.85 -12.56 -9.13
C PRO A 46 -4.70 -11.72 -9.73
N LEU A 47 -4.79 -11.34 -11.01
CA LEU A 47 -3.78 -10.50 -11.64
C LEU A 47 -3.79 -9.08 -11.07
N LYS A 48 -4.96 -8.52 -10.78
CA LYS A 48 -5.08 -7.22 -10.09
C LYS A 48 -4.40 -7.28 -8.72
N LEU A 49 -4.65 -8.32 -7.94
CA LEU A 49 -4.02 -8.53 -6.63
C LEU A 49 -2.50 -8.68 -6.73
N LYS A 50 -2.00 -9.45 -7.70
CA LYS A 50 -0.56 -9.57 -7.97
C LYS A 50 0.05 -8.20 -8.28
N LYS A 51 -0.63 -7.37 -9.07
CA LYS A 51 -0.13 -6.03 -9.44
C LYS A 51 -0.14 -5.05 -8.27
N ILE A 52 -1.15 -5.11 -7.42
CA ILE A 52 -1.16 -4.38 -6.14
C ILE A 52 0.04 -4.79 -5.29
N PHE A 53 0.24 -6.09 -5.10
CA PHE A 53 1.35 -6.63 -4.29
C PHE A 53 2.72 -6.20 -4.83
N GLU A 54 2.97 -6.38 -6.13
CA GLU A 54 4.22 -5.95 -6.79
C GLU A 54 4.46 -4.44 -6.62
N ARG A 55 3.43 -3.61 -6.80
CA ARG A 55 3.58 -2.16 -6.65
C ARG A 55 3.89 -1.78 -5.21
N THR A 56 3.17 -2.34 -4.24
CA THR A 56 3.38 -2.08 -2.82
C THR A 56 4.77 -2.52 -2.37
N LEU A 57 5.24 -3.70 -2.80
CA LEU A 57 6.61 -4.15 -2.51
C LEU A 57 7.66 -3.20 -3.07
N ASN A 58 7.47 -2.69 -4.29
CA ASN A 58 8.39 -1.72 -4.88
C ASN A 58 8.44 -0.42 -4.07
N LEU A 59 7.28 0.10 -3.65
CA LEU A 59 7.21 1.28 -2.78
C LEU A 59 7.92 1.05 -1.44
N ILE A 60 7.73 -0.13 -0.83
CA ILE A 60 8.40 -0.48 0.43
C ILE A 60 9.91 -0.56 0.26
N LYS A 61 10.40 -1.18 -0.82
CA LYS A 61 11.84 -1.29 -1.12
C LYS A 61 12.49 0.06 -1.39
N GLU A 62 11.78 0.92 -2.11
CA GLU A 62 12.25 2.24 -2.54
C GLU A 62 12.30 3.22 -1.37
N TYR A 63 11.21 3.32 -0.60
CA TYR A 63 11.05 4.38 0.40
C TYR A 63 11.24 3.92 1.85
N LYS A 64 11.29 2.61 2.10
CA LYS A 64 11.46 2.01 3.44
C LYS A 64 10.54 2.65 4.50
N PRO A 65 9.21 2.68 4.28
CA PRO A 65 8.29 3.30 5.22
C PRO A 65 8.32 2.57 6.57
N ASP A 66 8.21 3.33 7.66
CA ASP A 66 8.11 2.82 9.02
C ASP A 66 6.72 2.23 9.27
N GLU A 67 5.69 2.82 8.67
CA GLU A 67 4.29 2.46 8.88
C GLU A 67 3.54 2.31 7.54
N LEU A 68 2.59 1.38 7.51
CA LEU A 68 1.67 1.16 6.40
C LEU A 68 0.23 1.35 6.88
N ALA A 69 -0.48 2.31 6.29
CA ALA A 69 -1.92 2.50 6.42
C ALA A 69 -2.62 1.98 5.16
N ILE A 70 -3.66 1.15 5.34
CA ILE A 70 -4.46 0.63 4.24
C ILE A 70 -5.95 0.81 4.55
N GLU A 71 -6.69 1.35 3.60
CA GLU A 71 -8.15 1.42 3.70
C GLU A 71 -8.75 0.02 3.52
N ALA A 72 -9.61 -0.39 4.46
CA ALA A 72 -10.31 -1.66 4.36
C ALA A 72 -11.53 -1.47 3.46
N PRO A 73 -11.66 -2.21 2.34
CA PRO A 73 -12.89 -2.19 1.58
C PRO A 73 -13.97 -2.85 2.44
N PHE A 74 -15.00 -2.09 2.79
CA PHE A 74 -16.26 -2.67 3.25
C PHE A 74 -16.89 -3.40 2.06
N PHE A 75 -16.42 -4.62 1.73
CA PHE A 75 -17.17 -5.71 1.09
C PHE A 75 -16.24 -6.90 0.76
N GLY A 76 -16.46 -8.04 1.42
CA GLY A 76 -16.20 -9.39 0.88
C GLY A 76 -14.76 -9.92 0.82
N LYS A 77 -14.39 -10.76 1.80
CA LYS A 77 -13.29 -11.74 1.79
C LYS A 77 -11.84 -11.19 1.74
N ASN A 78 -11.50 -10.39 2.75
CA ASN A 78 -10.21 -10.27 3.45
C ASN A 78 -8.89 -10.16 2.64
N ILE A 79 -8.57 -8.93 2.22
CA ILE A 79 -7.19 -8.51 1.86
C ILE A 79 -6.23 -8.64 3.05
N GLN A 80 -6.70 -8.40 4.29
CA GLN A 80 -5.93 -8.66 5.51
C GLN A 80 -5.52 -10.14 5.65
N SER A 81 -6.34 -11.09 5.19
CA SER A 81 -5.98 -12.51 5.19
C SER A 81 -4.87 -12.80 4.19
N MET A 82 -4.84 -12.13 3.03
CA MET A 82 -3.73 -12.28 2.08
C MET A 82 -2.42 -11.66 2.57
N LEU A 83 -2.46 -10.50 3.24
CA LEU A 83 -1.27 -9.90 3.86
C LEU A 83 -0.75 -10.76 5.04
N LYS A 84 -1.65 -11.40 5.80
CA LYS A 84 -1.29 -12.41 6.81
C LYS A 84 -0.75 -13.70 6.17
N LEU A 85 -1.28 -14.13 5.02
CA LEU A 85 -0.80 -15.31 4.29
C LEU A 85 0.60 -15.08 3.70
N GLY A 86 0.91 -13.87 3.24
CA GLY A 86 2.28 -13.50 2.83
C GLY A 86 3.29 -13.58 3.98
N ARG A 87 2.86 -13.36 5.24
CA ARG A 87 3.69 -13.65 6.43
C ARG A 87 3.81 -15.15 6.72
N ALA A 88 2.80 -15.96 6.39
CA ALA A 88 2.82 -17.40 6.59
C ALA A 88 3.59 -18.17 5.50
N GLN A 89 3.70 -17.61 4.28
CA GLN A 89 4.51 -18.17 3.18
C GLN A 89 5.94 -17.61 3.14
N GLY A 90 6.29 -16.69 4.03
CA GLY A 90 7.67 -16.23 4.23
C GLY A 90 8.48 -17.19 5.10
N VAL A 91 8.56 -18.45 4.68
CA VAL A 91 9.63 -19.40 5.02
C VAL A 91 10.49 -19.60 3.77
#